data_AF-A0A4R8GMY7-F1
#
_entry.id   AF-A0A4R8GMY7-F1
#
_cell.length_a   1.000
_cell.length_b   1.000
_cell.length_c   1.000
_cell.angle_alpha   90.00
_cell.angle_beta   90.00
_cell.angle_gamma   90.00
#
_symmetry.space_group_name_H-M   'P 1'
#
loop_
_entity.id
_entity.type
_entity.pdbx_description
1 polymer ?
#
loop_
_entity_poly.entity_id
_entity_poly.type
_entity_poly.pdbx_seq_one_letter_code
_entity_poly.pdbx_strand_id
1 'polypeptide(L)' 'MSKTFYHFLMKYRHPAPKDDISRFANDAYEDHSFPKTAYDYDEVSSYLELNGSYPESMSVFDEVWQLYILSES' A
#
# COMPACT_ATOMS: atom_id res chain seq x y z
N MET A 1 6.03 13.16 -13.19
CA MET A 1 5.85 11.70 -13.15
C MET A 1 5.04 11.43 -11.90
N SER A 2 3.79 11.01 -12.05
CA SER A 2 2.95 10.58 -10.93
C SER A 2 3.63 9.41 -10.23
N LYS A 3 3.72 9.42 -8.91
CA LYS A 3 4.31 8.30 -8.18
C LYS A 3 3.25 7.19 -8.13
N THR A 4 3.64 5.94 -8.35
CA THR A 4 2.70 4.82 -8.14
C THR A 4 2.32 4.74 -6.67
N PHE A 5 1.17 4.12 -6.38
CA PHE A 5 0.75 3.84 -5.00
C PHE A 5 1.86 3.11 -4.23
N TYR A 6 2.52 2.14 -4.86
CA TYR A 6 3.66 1.43 -4.28
C TYR A 6 4.79 2.39 -3.87
N HIS A 7 5.23 3.28 -4.76
CA HIS A 7 6.28 4.25 -4.44
C HIS A 7 5.89 5.20 -3.30
N PHE A 8 4.61 5.56 -3.20
CA PHE A 8 4.10 6.33 -2.09
C PHE A 8 4.17 5.53 -0.78
N LEU A 9 3.68 4.28 -0.80
CA LEU A 9 3.68 3.37 0.35
C LEU A 9 5.09 3.12 0.89
N MET A 10 6.11 3.06 0.02
CA MET A 10 7.51 2.87 0.43
C MET A 10 8.05 3.96 1.38
N LYS A 11 7.42 5.15 1.43
CA LYS A 11 7.79 6.19 2.40
C LYS A 11 7.51 5.80 3.86
N TYR A 12 6.57 4.89 4.07
CA TYR A 12 6.13 4.46 5.40
C TYR A 12 6.84 3.20 5.90
N ARG A 13 7.79 2.67 5.13
CA ARG A 13 8.61 1.55 5.58
C ARG A 13 9.41 1.92 6.81
N HIS A 14 9.36 1.06 7.81
CA HIS A 14 10.06 1.29 9.07
C HIS A 14 10.66 -0.02 9.60
N PRO A 15 11.94 -0.05 10.01
CA PRO A 15 12.58 -1.27 10.52
C PRO A 15 11.97 -1.79 11.83
N ALA A 16 11.25 -0.94 12.54
CA ALA A 16 10.45 -1.30 13.72
C ALA A 16 9.02 -0.74 13.54
N PRO A 17 8.13 -1.41 12.81
CA PRO A 17 6.81 -0.88 12.48
C PRO A 17 5.96 -0.80 13.74
N LYS A 18 5.51 0.41 14.08
CA LYS A 18 4.63 0.65 15.24
C LYS A 18 3.17 0.73 14.82
N ASP A 19 2.93 1.29 13.64
CA ASP A 19 1.60 1.54 13.09
C ASP A 19 1.28 0.54 11.98
N ASP A 20 -0.02 0.31 11.74
CA ASP A 20 -0.49 -0.70 10.78
C ASP A 20 -0.10 -0.32 9.34
N ILE A 21 0.00 0.98 9.03
CA ILE A 21 0.52 1.49 7.76
C ILE A 21 1.98 1.07 7.56
N SER A 22 2.81 1.11 8.61
CA SER A 22 4.22 0.72 8.52
C SER A 22 4.38 -0.79 8.32
N ARG A 23 3.52 -1.58 8.98
CA ARG A 23 3.43 -3.04 8.74
C ARG A 23 3.04 -3.31 7.28
N PHE A 24 1.96 -2.70 6.82
CA PHE A 24 1.50 -2.81 5.44
C PHE A 24 2.57 -2.44 4.41
N ALA A 25 3.32 -1.36 4.66
CA ALA A 25 4.40 -0.93 3.78
C ALA A 25 5.58 -1.91 3.74
N ASN A 26 5.88 -2.57 4.84
CA ASN A 26 6.90 -3.62 4.90
C ASN A 26 6.42 -4.89 4.20
N ASP A 27 5.19 -5.33 4.46
CA ASP A 27 4.61 -6.53 3.85
C ASP A 27 4.54 -6.39 2.32
N ALA A 28 4.04 -5.24 1.83
CA ALA A 28 4.00 -4.93 0.41
C ALA A 28 5.40 -4.81 -0.22
N TYR A 29 6.42 -4.45 0.57
CA TYR A 29 7.81 -4.43 0.09
C TYR A 29 8.39 -5.84 -0.07
N GLU A 30 8.10 -6.72 0.88
CA GLU A 30 8.51 -8.12 0.84
C GLU A 30 7.76 -8.92 -0.24
N ASP A 31 6.55 -8.48 -0.59
CA ASP A 31 5.79 -9.05 -1.70
C ASP A 31 6.33 -8.61 -3.07
N HIS A 32 6.95 -9.56 -3.75
CA HIS A 32 7.50 -9.36 -5.09
C HIS A 32 6.41 -9.33 -6.18
N SER A 33 5.25 -9.93 -5.90
CA SER A 33 4.09 -10.01 -6.79
C SER A 33 3.17 -8.80 -6.69
N PHE A 34 3.38 -7.93 -5.70
CA PHE A 34 2.60 -6.70 -5.53
C PHE A 34 2.62 -5.87 -6.81
N PRO A 35 1.48 -5.32 -7.26
CA PRO A 35 1.41 -4.55 -8.50
C PRO A 35 2.06 -3.17 -8.36
N LYS A 36 3.40 -3.11 -8.51
CA LYS A 36 4.21 -1.89 -8.29
C LYS A 36 3.90 -0.75 -9.24
N THR A 37 3.30 -1.06 -10.39
CA THR A 37 2.90 -0.12 -11.44
C THR A 37 1.42 0.24 -11.40
N ALA A 38 0.66 -0.26 -10.41
CA ALA A 38 -0.74 0.10 -10.26
C ALA A 38 -0.87 1.56 -9.81
N TYR A 39 -1.81 2.24 -10.42
CA TYR A 39 -2.25 3.60 -10.07
C TYR A 39 -3.74 3.64 -9.73
N ASP A 40 -4.46 2.55 -9.99
CA ASP A 40 -5.90 2.43 -9.83
C ASP A 40 -6.25 1.74 -8.50
N TYR A 41 -7.28 2.26 -7.84
CA TYR A 41 -7.75 1.74 -6.56
C TYR A 41 -8.25 0.30 -6.69
N ASP A 42 -9.07 0.03 -7.71
CA ASP A 42 -9.72 -1.26 -7.92
C ASP A 42 -8.68 -2.34 -8.23
N GLU A 43 -7.63 -1.99 -8.95
CA GLU A 43 -6.52 -2.90 -9.26
C GLU A 43 -5.78 -3.35 -7.98
N VAL A 44 -5.42 -2.39 -7.11
CA VAL A 44 -4.72 -2.71 -5.85
C VAL A 44 -5.67 -3.40 -4.86
N SER A 45 -6.91 -2.93 -4.74
CA SER A 45 -7.92 -3.53 -3.86
C SER A 45 -8.19 -4.98 -4.25
N SER A 46 -8.41 -5.26 -5.54
CA SER A 46 -8.64 -6.62 -6.03
C SER A 46 -7.42 -7.52 -5.76
N TYR A 47 -6.20 -7.00 -5.92
CA TYR A 47 -5.00 -7.76 -5.59
C TYR A 47 -4.94 -8.14 -4.11
N LEU A 48 -5.23 -7.18 -3.22
CA LEU A 48 -5.24 -7.41 -1.77
C LEU A 48 -6.35 -8.38 -1.34
N GLU A 49 -7.53 -8.31 -1.94
CA GLU A 49 -8.63 -9.24 -1.61
C GLU A 49 -8.39 -10.66 -2.13
N LEU A 50 -7.77 -10.81 -3.31
CA LEU A 50 -7.56 -12.12 -3.93
C LEU A 50 -6.28 -12.81 -3.45
N ASN A 51 -5.22 -12.06 -3.15
CA ASN A 51 -3.90 -12.59 -2.86
C ASN A 51 -3.30 -12.04 -1.55
N GLY A 52 -3.88 -11.01 -0.95
CA GLY A 52 -3.34 -10.35 0.24
C GLY A 52 -3.58 -11.17 1.50
N SER A 53 -2.50 -11.72 2.05
CA SER A 53 -2.46 -12.11 3.48
C SER A 53 -2.33 -10.88 4.40
N TYR A 54 -2.25 -9.70 3.79
CA TYR A 54 -2.00 -8.40 4.37
C TYR A 54 -2.74 -7.36 3.49
N PRO A 55 -3.05 -6.16 3.99
CA PRO A 55 -2.88 -5.70 5.37
C PRO A 55 -3.79 -6.45 6.37
N GLU A 56 -3.58 -6.23 7.68
CA GLU A 56 -4.45 -6.81 8.73
C GLU A 56 -5.94 -6.45 8.57
N SER A 57 -6.23 -5.32 7.92
CA SER A 57 -7.58 -4.86 7.58
C SER A 57 -7.57 -4.01 6.33
N MET A 58 -8.59 -4.17 5.48
CA MET A 58 -8.82 -3.32 4.31
C MET A 58 -9.00 -1.83 4.68
N SER A 59 -9.43 -1.54 5.92
CA SER A 59 -9.49 -0.15 6.41
C SER A 59 -8.12 0.55 6.43
N VAL A 60 -7.03 -0.20 6.65
CA VAL A 60 -5.66 0.33 6.61
C VAL A 60 -5.29 0.69 5.17
N PHE A 61 -5.67 -0.15 4.21
CA PHE A 61 -5.48 0.16 2.79
C PHE A 61 -6.25 1.42 2.40
N ASP A 62 -7.52 1.54 2.78
CA ASP A 62 -8.36 2.71 2.49
C ASP A 62 -7.75 4.00 3.04
N GLU A 63 -7.22 3.97 4.27
CA GLU A 63 -6.56 5.10 4.90
C GLU A 63 -5.31 5.53 4.11
N VAL A 64 -4.44 4.57 3.77
CA VAL A 64 -3.23 4.86 3.00
C VAL A 64 -3.56 5.36 1.59
N TRP A 65 -4.62 4.82 0.99
CA TRP A 65 -5.08 5.29 -0.31
C TRP A 65 -5.53 6.74 -0.27
N GLN A 66 -6.29 7.15 0.76
CA GLN A 66 -6.66 8.55 0.94
C GLN A 66 -5.43 9.45 1.11
N LEU A 67 -4.44 9.02 1.90
CA LEU A 67 -3.18 9.76 2.05
C LEU A 67 -2.42 9.88 0.73
N TYR A 68 -2.43 8.84 -0.11
CA TYR A 68 -1.83 8.86 -1.44
C TYR A 68 -2.50 9.92 -2.31
N ILE A 69 -3.84 9.92 -2.40
CA ILE A 69 -4.62 10.90 -3.17
C ILE A 69 -4.36 12.33 -2.68
N LEU A 70 -4.33 12.55 -1.36
CA LEU A 70 -4.00 13.86 -0.76
C LEU A 70 -2.56 14.31 -1.03
N SER A 71 -1.64 13.39 -1.31
CA SER A 71 -0.25 13.71 -1.59
C SER A 71 0.03 14.04 -3.06
N GLU A 72 -0.84 13.57 -3.96
CA GLU A 72 -0.78 13.85 -5.40
C GLU A 72 -1.63 15.07 -5.81
N SER A 73 -2.45 15.62 -4.89
CA SER A 73 -3.21 16.88 -5.05
C SER A 73 -2.39 18.12 -4.74
#